data_AF-U1MPE0-F1
#
_entry.id   AF-U1MPE0-F1
#
_cell.length_a   1.000
_cell.length_b   1.000
_cell.length_c   1.000
_cell.angle_alpha   90.00
_cell.angle_beta   90.00
_cell.angle_gamma   90.00
#
_symmetry.space_group_name_H-M   'P 1'
#
loop_
_entity.id
_entity.type
_entity.pdbx_description
1 polymer ?
#
loop_
_entity_poly.entity_id
_entity_poly.type
_entity_poly.pdbx_seq_one_letter_code
_entity_poly.pdbx_strand_id
1 'polypeptide(L)'
;MRIQSTDDRERLWENLCEATDENARSKALDRAARYYLRMCGGVAAYGRGDIQTLLDVAEEQGSLTAPEIAAILDERELPVTYETTSSVGPGSDSNPEREGDE
;
A
#
# COMPACT_ATOMS: atom_id res chain seq x y z
N MET A 1 20.91 -14.91 19.96
CA MET A 1 21.63 -14.85 18.66
C MET A 1 22.29 -13.49 18.54
N ARG A 2 23.58 -13.40 18.20
CA ARG A 2 24.28 -12.12 17.97
C ARG A 2 24.44 -11.92 16.48
N ILE A 3 23.86 -10.85 15.96
CA ILE A 3 23.92 -10.48 14.56
C ILE A 3 25.20 -9.66 14.35
N GLN A 4 26.16 -10.15 13.56
CA GLN A 4 27.39 -9.40 13.25
C GLN A 4 27.06 -8.12 12.49
N SER A 5 27.57 -6.97 12.92
CA SER A 5 27.32 -5.75 12.17
C SER A 5 28.35 -5.54 11.06
N THR A 6 27.86 -5.13 9.90
CA THR A 6 28.64 -4.67 8.76
C THR A 6 28.20 -3.26 8.44
N ASP A 7 29.02 -2.46 7.76
CA ASP A 7 28.67 -1.08 7.41
C ASP A 7 27.35 -1.00 6.63
N ASP A 8 27.13 -1.94 5.70
CA ASP A 8 25.88 -2.06 4.96
C ASP A 8 24.67 -2.31 5.88
N ARG A 9 24.85 -3.09 6.94
CA ARG A 9 23.79 -3.42 7.88
C ARG A 9 23.47 -2.27 8.81
N GLU A 10 24.49 -1.54 9.24
CA GLU A 10 24.32 -0.30 10.01
C GLU A 10 23.48 0.70 9.22
N ARG A 11 23.84 0.93 7.94
CA ARG A 11 23.07 1.80 7.05
C ARG A 11 21.64 1.31 6.81
N LEU A 12 21.46 0.00 6.62
CA LEU A 12 20.13 -0.57 6.45
C LEU A 12 19.27 -0.36 7.70
N TRP A 13 19.84 -0.51 8.90
CA TRP A 13 19.13 -0.28 10.15
C TRP A 13 18.81 1.19 10.39
N GLU A 14 19.69 2.12 10.00
CA GLU A 14 19.42 3.56 10.04
C GLU A 14 18.23 3.92 9.15
N ASN A 15 18.24 3.47 7.89
CA ASN A 15 17.13 3.66 6.96
C ASN A 15 15.84 3.03 7.48
N LEU A 16 15.93 1.86 8.13
CA LEU A 16 14.76 1.19 8.68
C LEU A 16 14.17 1.97 9.86
N CYS A 17 15.00 2.52 10.74
CA CYS A 17 14.56 3.40 11.82
C CYS A 17 13.82 4.62 11.25
N GLU A 18 14.39 5.27 10.23
CA GLU A 18 13.76 6.41 9.55
C GLU A 18 12.41 6.02 8.93
N ALA A 19 12.36 4.94 8.16
CA ALA A 19 11.14 4.49 7.48
C ALA A 19 10.02 4.05 8.44
N THR A 20 10.39 3.64 9.65
CA THR A 20 9.43 3.19 10.68
C THR A 20 9.11 4.24 11.73
N ASP A 21 9.78 5.40 11.68
CA ASP A 21 9.76 6.43 12.73
C ASP A 21 10.14 5.88 14.13
N GLU A 22 11.02 4.87 14.17
CA GLU A 22 11.44 4.21 15.40
C GLU A 22 12.85 4.64 15.82
N ASN A 23 13.00 5.09 17.07
CA ASN A 23 14.29 5.50 17.63
C ASN A 23 15.26 4.34 17.91
N ALA A 24 14.74 3.11 18.00
CA ALA A 24 15.51 1.93 18.39
C ALA A 24 15.51 0.87 17.28
N ARG A 25 16.71 0.42 16.87
CA ARG A 25 16.90 -0.60 15.84
C ARG A 25 16.10 -1.88 16.11
N SER A 26 16.04 -2.31 17.37
CA SER A 26 15.26 -3.50 17.75
C SER A 26 13.77 -3.32 17.46
N LYS A 27 13.20 -2.14 17.70
CA LYS A 27 11.79 -1.87 17.41
C LYS A 27 11.53 -1.78 15.91
N ALA A 28 12.40 -1.09 15.18
CA ALA A 28 12.34 -1.00 13.72
C ALA A 28 12.38 -2.40 13.08
N LEU A 29 13.30 -3.27 13.54
CA LEU A 29 13.41 -4.65 13.10
C LEU A 29 12.18 -5.49 13.44
N ASP A 30 11.66 -5.37 14.66
CA ASP A 30 10.44 -6.07 15.07
C ASP A 30 9.24 -5.66 14.19
N ARG A 31 9.11 -4.37 13.91
CA ARG A 31 8.03 -3.82 13.07
C ARG A 31 8.15 -4.34 11.64
N ALA A 32 9.34 -4.29 11.06
CA ALA A 32 9.60 -4.81 9.72
C ALA A 32 9.35 -6.32 9.61
N ALA A 33 9.79 -7.08 10.62
CA ALA A 33 9.57 -8.52 10.66
C ALA A 33 8.09 -8.88 10.75
N ARG A 34 7.33 -8.18 11.60
CA ARG A 34 5.86 -8.38 11.70
C ARG A 34 5.17 -8.07 10.39
N TYR A 35 5.52 -6.95 9.75
CA TYR A 35 4.98 -6.57 8.45
C TYR A 35 5.27 -7.64 7.40
N TYR A 36 6.53 -8.06 7.25
CA TYR A 36 6.93 -9.07 6.28
C TYR A 36 6.18 -10.40 6.48
N LEU A 37 6.12 -10.89 7.72
CA LEU A 37 5.43 -12.15 8.04
C LEU A 37 3.93 -12.07 7.73
N ARG A 38 3.31 -10.91 7.93
CA ARG A 38 1.91 -10.70 7.62
C ARG A 38 1.64 -10.61 6.13
N MET A 39 2.41 -9.83 5.41
CA MET A 39 2.27 -9.70 3.96
C MET A 39 2.51 -11.03 3.25
N CYS A 40 3.55 -11.77 3.67
CA CYS A 40 3.90 -13.05 3.08
C CYS A 40 2.96 -14.19 3.48
N GLY A 41 2.46 -14.19 4.72
CA GLY A 41 1.74 -15.33 5.28
C GLY A 41 2.57 -16.61 5.25
N GLY A 42 1.90 -17.76 5.08
CA GLY A 42 2.53 -19.08 4.91
C GLY A 42 3.16 -19.67 6.18
N VAL A 43 3.06 -18.97 7.31
CA VAL A 43 3.51 -19.44 8.62
C VAL A 43 2.32 -19.58 9.56
N ALA A 44 2.40 -20.52 10.51
CA ALA A 44 1.27 -20.92 11.36
C ALA A 44 0.57 -19.75 12.09
N ALA A 45 1.30 -18.68 12.41
CA ALA A 45 0.77 -17.50 13.10
C ALA A 45 0.13 -16.44 12.18
N TYR A 46 0.37 -16.47 10.87
CA TYR A 46 -0.02 -15.40 9.93
C TYR A 46 -0.93 -15.87 8.78
N GLY A 47 -1.24 -17.16 8.70
CA GLY A 47 -2.24 -17.67 7.74
C GLY A 47 -1.83 -17.47 6.29
N ARG A 48 -2.72 -16.92 5.46
CA ARG A 48 -2.56 -16.82 3.99
C ARG A 48 -1.72 -15.62 3.53
N GLY A 49 -1.70 -14.55 4.32
CA GLY A 49 -0.98 -13.31 4.05
C GLY A 49 -1.70 -12.34 3.11
N ASP A 50 -1.49 -11.05 3.32
CA ASP A 50 -2.32 -9.99 2.70
C ASP A 50 -2.07 -9.84 1.20
N ILE A 51 -0.86 -10.15 0.72
CA ILE A 51 -0.56 -10.15 -0.72
C ILE A 51 -1.40 -11.21 -1.43
N GLN A 52 -1.49 -12.41 -0.87
CA GLN A 52 -2.28 -13.47 -1.49
C GLN A 52 -3.77 -13.14 -1.41
N THR A 53 -4.24 -12.59 -0.29
CA THR A 53 -5.62 -12.10 -0.15
C THR A 53 -5.95 -11.07 -1.24
N LEU A 54 -5.07 -10.10 -1.48
CA LEU A 54 -5.24 -9.10 -2.52
C LEU A 54 -5.36 -9.74 -3.92
N LEU A 55 -4.50 -10.72 -4.23
CA LEU A 55 -4.53 -11.41 -5.52
C LEU A 55 -5.82 -12.23 -5.69
N ASP A 56 -6.27 -12.93 -4.64
CA ASP A 56 -7.51 -13.72 -4.70
C ASP A 56 -8.73 -12.82 -4.94
N VAL A 57 -8.80 -11.68 -4.25
CA VAL A 57 -9.90 -10.72 -4.41
C VAL A 57 -9.86 -10.08 -5.80
N ALA A 58 -8.68 -9.75 -6.31
CA ALA A 58 -8.52 -9.23 -7.66
C ALA A 58 -8.95 -10.24 -8.74
N GLU A 59 -8.64 -11.52 -8.56
CA GLU A 59 -9.09 -12.59 -9.47
C GLU A 59 -10.61 -12.76 -9.43
N GLU A 60 -11.21 -12.72 -8.24
CA GLU A 60 -12.67 -12.86 -8.07
C GLU A 60 -13.46 -11.69 -8.67
N GLN A 61 -12.96 -10.46 -8.51
CA GLN A 61 -13.65 -9.24 -8.93
C GLN A 61 -13.23 -8.74 -10.32
N GLY A 62 -12.12 -9.26 -10.86
CA GLY A 62 -11.51 -8.85 -12.14
C GLY A 62 -10.70 -7.56 -12.07
N SER A 63 -10.95 -6.67 -11.10
CA SER A 63 -10.15 -5.47 -10.83
C SER A 63 -10.40 -4.95 -9.42
N LEU A 64 -9.46 -4.16 -8.90
CA LEU A 64 -9.61 -3.44 -7.64
C LEU A 64 -9.32 -1.96 -7.80
N THR A 65 -10.08 -1.13 -7.10
CA THR A 65 -9.86 0.30 -6.94
C THR A 65 -8.81 0.57 -5.85
N ALA A 66 -8.24 1.78 -5.85
CA ALA A 66 -7.30 2.19 -4.81
C ALA A 66 -7.86 2.08 -3.36
N PRO A 67 -9.13 2.46 -3.06
CA PRO A 67 -9.74 2.20 -1.76
C PRO A 67 -9.77 0.72 -1.36
N GLU A 68 -10.10 -0.17 -2.30
CA GLU A 68 -10.19 -1.61 -2.02
C GLU A 68 -8.80 -2.21 -1.75
N ILE A 69 -7.79 -1.76 -2.51
CA ILE A 69 -6.39 -2.14 -2.27
C ILE A 69 -5.95 -1.65 -0.89
N ALA A 70 -6.22 -0.39 -0.55
CA ALA A 70 -5.86 0.17 0.76
C ALA A 70 -6.56 -0.60 1.90
N ALA A 71 -7.83 -0.97 1.75
CA ALA A 71 -8.56 -1.74 2.76
C ALA A 71 -7.95 -3.13 3.03
N ILE A 72 -7.25 -3.73 2.06
CA ILE A 72 -6.59 -5.03 2.21
C ILE A 72 -5.18 -4.88 2.79
N LEU A 73 -4.47 -3.82 2.41
CA LEU A 73 -3.05 -3.64 2.74
C LEU A 73 -2.79 -2.71 3.94
N ASP A 74 -3.83 -2.06 4.49
CA ASP A 74 -3.69 -1.15 5.63
C ASP A 74 -3.33 -1.92 6.90
N GLU A 75 -2.03 -1.96 7.19
CA GLU A 75 -1.49 -2.66 8.34
C GLU A 75 -0.82 -1.70 9.31
N ARG A 76 -0.90 -2.02 10.61
CA ARG A 76 -0.38 -1.14 11.66
C ARG A 76 1.09 -0.79 11.44
N GLU A 77 1.87 -1.74 10.96
CA GLU A 77 3.31 -1.61 10.69
C GLU A 77 3.62 -0.70 9.49
N LEU A 78 2.73 -0.61 8.50
CA LEU A 78 2.85 0.29 7.35
C LEU A 78 1.45 0.73 6.88
N PRO A 79 0.91 1.83 7.43
CA PRO A 79 -0.44 2.28 7.08
C PRO A 79 -0.52 2.65 5.59
N VAL A 80 -1.60 2.23 4.94
CA VAL A 80 -1.82 2.49 3.51
C VAL A 80 -3.01 3.42 3.34
N THR A 81 -2.75 4.61 2.81
CA THR A 81 -3.79 5.61 2.50
C THR A 81 -3.84 5.87 1.00
N TYR A 82 -5.00 6.33 0.53
CA TYR A 82 -5.19 6.71 -0.86
C TYR A 82 -5.85 8.10 -0.95
N GLU A 83 -5.53 8.83 -2.01
CA GLU A 83 -6.18 10.09 -2.36
C GLU A 83 -6.63 10.02 -3.82
N THR A 84 -7.84 10.48 -4.11
CA THR A 84 -8.37 10.54 -5.47
C THR A 84 -8.66 11.98 -5.83
N THR A 85 -7.91 12.51 -6.80
CA THR A 85 -8.14 13.84 -7.36
C THR A 85 -8.76 13.71 -8.75
N SER A 86 -9.96 14.24 -8.96
CA SER A 86 -10.57 14.35 -10.28
C SER A 86 -10.70 15.81 -10.69
N SER A 87 -10.27 16.13 -11.91
CA SER A 87 -10.58 17.41 -12.56
C SER A 87 -11.55 17.17 -13.72
N VAL A 88 -12.64 17.93 -13.76
CA VAL A 88 -13.59 17.92 -14.87
C VAL A 88 -13.32 19.17 -15.72
N GLY A 89 -12.97 19.00 -16.99
CA GLY A 89 -12.80 20.11 -17.93
C GLY A 89 -14.14 20.82 -18.18
N PRO A 90 -14.15 22.13 -18.53
CA PRO A 90 -15.39 22.83 -18.84
C PRO A 90 -16.05 22.14 -20.04
N GLY A 91 -17.25 21.62 -19.83
CA GLY A 91 -18.03 20.94 -20.86
C GLY A 91 -18.20 21.87 -22.06
N SER A 92 -17.68 21.47 -23.22
CA SER A 92 -17.98 22.10 -24.49
C SER A 92 -19.36 21.63 -24.95
N ASP A 93 -20.40 22.04 -24.23
CA ASP A 93 -21.79 21.94 -24.69
C ASP A 93 -22.17 23.31 -25.25
N SER A 94 -21.74 23.56 -26.48
CA SER A 94 -22.26 24.64 -27.31
C SER A 94 -22.78 24.00 -28.60
N ASN A 95 -24.01 23.49 -28.51
CA ASN A 95 -24.85 23.18 -29.65
C ASN A 95 -25.56 24.49 -30.07
N PRO A 96 -25.15 25.19 -31.15
CA PRO A 96 -25.98 26.24 -31.71
C PRO A 96 -27.14 25.55 -32.44
N GLU A 97 -28.33 25.61 -31.83
CA GLU A 97 -29.57 25.23 -32.49
C GLU A 97 -29.67 25.97 -33.82
N ARG A 98 -29.73 25.19 -34.90
CA ARG A 98 -30.11 25.66 -36.23
C ARG A 98 -31.60 26.00 -36.20
N GLU A 99 -31.94 27.27 -36.02
CA GLU A 99 -33.20 27.79 -36.55
C GLU A 99 -32.98 28.14 -38.02
N GLY A 100 -33.53 27.28 -38.89
CA GLY A 100 -33.77 27.57 -40.29
C GLY A 100 -35.27 27.41 -40.56
N ASP A 101 -35.85 28.49 -41.09
CA ASP A 101 -37.00 28.61 -41.98
C ASP A 101 -38.30 27.86 -41.65
N GLU A 102 -39.36 28.61 -41.30
CA GLU A 102 -40.50 28.96 -42.19
C GLU A 102 -41.44 29.99 -41.54
#